data_AF-A0A7W8QSL6-F1
#
_entry.id   AF-A0A7W8QSL6-F1
#
_cell.length_a   1.000
_cell.length_b   1.000
_cell.length_c   1.000
_cell.angle_alpha   90.00
_cell.angle_beta   90.00
_cell.angle_gamma   90.00
#
_symmetry.space_group_name_H-M   'P 1'
#
loop_
_entity.id
_entity.type
_entity.pdbx_description
1 polymer ?
#
loop_
_entity_poly.entity_id
_entity_poly.type
_entity_poly.pdbx_seq_one_letter_code
_entity_poly.pdbx_strand_id
1 'polypeptide(L)'
;MGRANRRKNLTPEDDMRLRFLAIDPDTGGDHCPAFFIDDDTGDLVFQGEAVTDRGDLDQIEAHSRMAETETAVRLPARMAHRILEALHGIDDPPVR
;
A
#
# COMPACT_ATOMS: atom_id res chain seq x y z
N MET A 1 -30.12 -1.95 6.85
CA MET A 1 -29.39 -3.23 6.86
C MET A 1 -27.91 -2.93 6.64
N GLY A 2 -27.18 -2.45 7.65
CA GLY A 2 -25.77 -2.05 7.53
C GLY A 2 -24.87 -3.24 7.83
N ARG A 3 -23.99 -3.62 6.88
CA ARG A 3 -22.99 -4.66 7.14
C ARG A 3 -21.94 -4.10 8.08
N ALA A 4 -21.90 -4.64 9.30
CA ALA A 4 -20.94 -4.31 10.32
C ALA A 4 -19.51 -4.48 9.79
N ASN A 5 -18.74 -3.39 9.83
CA ASN A 5 -17.31 -3.41 9.58
C ASN A 5 -16.65 -4.18 10.74
N ARG A 6 -16.45 -5.50 10.57
CA ARG A 6 -15.69 -6.32 11.51
C ARG A 6 -14.22 -5.95 11.39
N ARG A 7 -13.82 -4.90 12.12
CA ARG A 7 -12.44 -4.77 12.59
C ARG A 7 -12.18 -6.03 13.42
N LYS A 8 -11.47 -7.01 12.86
CA LYS A 8 -10.97 -8.14 13.63
C LYS A 8 -10.05 -7.53 14.68
N ASN A 9 -10.43 -7.66 15.95
CA ASN A 9 -9.59 -7.27 17.08
C ASN A 9 -8.32 -8.12 17.03
N LEU A 10 -7.24 -7.57 16.46
CA LEU A 10 -5.90 -8.10 16.65
C LEU A 10 -5.42 -7.63 18.03
N THR A 11 -4.89 -8.56 18.82
CA THR A 11 -4.39 -8.30 20.17
C THR A 11 -3.14 -7.43 20.16
N PRO A 12 -2.84 -6.66 21.22
CA PRO A 12 -1.87 -5.55 21.17
C PRO A 12 -0.41 -5.93 21.43
N GLU A 13 -0.02 -7.21 21.43
CA GLU A 13 1.30 -7.63 21.90
C GLU A 13 1.91 -8.60 20.87
N ASP A 14 3.00 -8.14 20.26
CA ASP A 14 3.90 -8.77 19.28
C ASP A 14 3.41 -8.96 17.82
N ASP A 15 4.21 -8.41 16.89
CA ASP A 15 4.52 -9.00 15.57
C ASP A 15 3.59 -8.72 14.36
N MET A 16 3.05 -7.50 14.23
CA MET A 16 2.62 -7.04 12.89
C MET A 16 3.78 -6.36 12.18
N ARG A 17 4.66 -7.16 11.57
CA ARG A 17 5.70 -6.66 10.64
C ARG A 17 5.13 -5.65 9.65
N LEU A 18 3.94 -5.91 9.07
CA LEU A 18 3.27 -4.95 8.18
C LEU A 18 2.17 -4.19 8.91
N ARG A 19 2.41 -2.92 9.22
CA ARG A 19 1.42 -1.99 9.79
C ARG A 19 0.64 -1.28 8.70
N PHE A 20 -0.68 -1.37 8.79
CA PHE A 20 -1.60 -0.71 7.85
C PHE A 20 -1.58 0.82 8.00
N LEU A 21 -1.47 1.53 6.88
CA LEU A 21 -1.41 2.99 6.84
C LEU A 21 -2.65 3.60 6.18
N ALA A 22 -3.03 3.14 4.99
CA ALA A 22 -4.16 3.70 4.26
C ALA A 22 -4.80 2.70 3.30
N ILE A 23 -6.07 2.94 2.99
CA ILE A 23 -6.84 2.24 1.95
C ILE A 23 -7.59 3.27 1.13
N ASP A 24 -7.86 2.94 -0.11
CA ASP A 24 -8.75 3.72 -0.96
C ASP A 24 -10.10 3.95 -0.26
N PRO A 25 -10.56 5.22 -0.09
CA PRO A 25 -11.83 5.51 0.58
C PRO A 25 -13.07 5.21 -0.28
N ASP A 26 -12.96 5.13 -1.61
CA ASP A 26 -14.11 5.03 -2.52
C ASP A 26 -14.44 3.57 -2.91
N THR A 27 -14.42 2.67 -1.93
CA THR A 27 -14.50 1.23 -2.21
C THR A 27 -15.94 0.72 -2.10
N GLY A 28 -16.49 0.26 -3.22
CA GLY A 28 -17.81 -0.39 -3.31
C GLY A 28 -17.86 -1.85 -2.84
N GLY A 29 -16.75 -2.39 -2.33
CA GLY A 29 -16.59 -3.79 -1.93
C GLY A 29 -15.60 -4.52 -2.84
N ASP A 30 -14.52 -5.00 -2.22
CA ASP A 30 -13.42 -5.81 -2.77
C ASP A 30 -12.40 -5.12 -3.70
N HIS A 31 -11.15 -5.63 -3.69
CA HIS A 31 -10.00 -5.19 -4.50
C HIS A 31 -9.51 -3.74 -4.30
N CYS A 32 -9.53 -3.27 -3.05
CA CYS A 32 -9.16 -1.90 -2.73
C CYS A 32 -7.62 -1.75 -2.66
N PRO A 33 -7.03 -0.78 -3.37
CA PRO A 33 -5.63 -0.44 -3.18
C PRO A 33 -5.35 -0.04 -1.73
N ALA A 34 -4.27 -0.57 -1.17
CA ALA A 34 -3.91 -0.39 0.24
C ALA A 34 -2.41 -0.15 0.39
N PHE A 35 -2.04 0.47 1.50
CA PHE A 35 -0.70 0.95 1.78
C PHE A 35 -0.31 0.59 3.21
N PHE A 36 0.91 0.08 3.38
CA PHE A 36 1.46 -0.41 4.64
C PHE A 36 2.91 0.03 4.80
N ILE A 37 3.39 0.05 6.03
CA ILE A 37 4.82 0.13 6.36
C ILE A 37 5.25 -1.18 7.01
N ASP A 38 6.44 -1.64 6.65
CA ASP A 38 7.16 -2.67 7.36
C ASP A 38 7.84 -2.07 8.59
N ASP A 39 7.38 -2.43 9.79
CA ASP A 39 7.93 -1.93 11.05
C ASP A 39 9.33 -2.50 11.38
N ASP A 40 9.80 -3.53 10.67
CA ASP A 40 11.16 -4.06 10.84
C ASP A 40 12.19 -3.31 9.98
N THR A 41 11.79 -2.92 8.76
CA THR A 41 12.72 -2.35 7.76
C THR A 41 12.44 -0.89 7.39
N GLY A 42 11.24 -0.39 7.71
CA GLY A 42 10.73 0.88 7.20
C GLY A 42 10.27 0.83 5.74
N ASP A 43 10.28 -0.34 5.10
CA ASP A 43 9.88 -0.48 3.70
C ASP A 43 8.39 -0.20 3.51
N LEU A 44 8.08 0.41 2.37
CA LEU A 44 6.72 0.71 1.97
C LEU A 44 6.14 -0.42 1.12
N VAL A 45 4.97 -0.93 1.51
CA VAL A 45 4.28 -2.00 0.79
C VAL A 45 2.96 -1.49 0.21
N PHE A 46 2.77 -1.71 -1.09
CA PHE A 46 1.58 -1.31 -1.82
C PHE A 46 0.83 -2.53 -2.36
N GLN A 47 -0.47 -2.57 -2.08
CA GLN A 47 -1.41 -3.47 -2.74
C GLN A 47 -2.18 -2.67 -3.79
N GLY A 48 -2.25 -3.17 -5.02
CA GLY A 48 -2.97 -2.53 -6.11
C GLY A 48 -3.09 -3.43 -7.33
N GLU A 49 -3.61 -2.87 -8.42
CA GLU A 49 -3.66 -3.55 -9.71
C GLU A 49 -2.27 -3.53 -10.36
N ALA A 50 -1.80 -4.69 -10.83
CA ALA A 50 -0.54 -4.76 -11.56
C ALA A 50 -0.67 -4.03 -12.92
N VAL A 51 0.34 -3.24 -13.27
CA VAL A 51 0.45 -2.67 -14.61
C VAL A 51 0.80 -3.80 -15.59
N THR A 52 -0.09 -4.07 -16.54
CA THR A 52 0.09 -5.12 -17.56
C THR A 52 0.15 -4.57 -18.98
N ASP A 53 -0.17 -3.29 -19.17
CA ASP A 53 -0.02 -2.64 -20.48
C ASP A 53 1.45 -2.55 -20.87
N ARG A 54 1.77 -2.98 -22.09
CA ARG A 54 3.15 -3.07 -22.54
C ARG A 54 3.79 -1.70 -22.75
N GLY A 55 3.03 -0.71 -23.21
CA GLY A 55 3.53 0.64 -23.43
C GLY A 55 3.85 1.35 -22.12
N ASP A 56 3.02 1.15 -21.10
CA ASP A 56 3.30 1.62 -19.73
C ASP A 56 4.54 0.94 -19.15
N LEU A 57 4.67 -0.39 -19.30
CA LEU A 57 5.81 -1.14 -18.80
C LEU A 57 7.11 -0.74 -19.49
N ASP A 58 7.12 -0.57 -20.82
CA ASP A 58 8.31 -0.12 -21.55
C ASP A 58 8.76 1.29 -21.08
N GLN A 59 7.82 2.17 -20.71
CA GLN A 59 8.14 3.49 -20.13
C GLN A 59 8.73 3.38 -18.73
N ILE A 60 8.21 2.49 -17.88
CA ILE A 60 8.77 2.22 -16.55
C ILE A 60 10.19 1.63 -16.69
N GLU A 61 10.37 0.65 -17.57
CA GLU A 61 11.65 0.00 -17.82
C GLU A 61 12.71 0.94 -18.42
N ALA A 62 12.29 2.01 -19.09
CA ALA A 62 13.19 3.04 -19.59
C ALA A 62 13.95 3.78 -18.46
N HIS A 63 13.42 3.78 -17.23
CA HIS A 63 14.09 4.34 -16.05
C HIS A 63 14.96 3.32 -15.34
N SER A 64 14.48 2.09 -15.18
CA SER A 64 15.23 0.97 -14.61
C SER A 64 14.62 -0.34 -15.08
N ARG A 65 15.46 -1.26 -15.54
CA ARG A 65 15.01 -2.58 -15.97
C ARG A 65 14.36 -3.31 -14.80
N MET A 66 13.14 -3.79 -15.01
CA MET A 66 12.42 -4.57 -14.01
C MET A 66 13.00 -5.99 -13.89
N ALA A 67 13.23 -6.45 -12.66
CA ALA A 67 13.56 -7.83 -12.35
C ALA A 67 12.30 -8.71 -12.38
N GLU A 68 12.48 -10.03 -12.46
CA GLU A 68 11.37 -11.01 -12.43
C GLU A 68 10.54 -10.93 -11.14
N THR A 69 11.17 -10.49 -10.04
CA THR A 69 10.53 -10.33 -8.73
C THR A 69 9.90 -8.96 -8.53
N GLU A 70 9.98 -8.05 -9.53
CA GLU A 70 9.42 -6.70 -9.44
C GLU A 70 8.09 -6.60 -10.19
N THR A 71 7.23 -5.71 -9.70
CA THR A 71 5.94 -5.42 -10.32
C THR A 71 5.63 -3.95 -10.11
N ALA A 72 5.18 -3.28 -11.18
CA ALA A 72 4.60 -1.97 -11.05
C ALA A 72 3.12 -2.11 -10.67
N VAL A 73 2.70 -1.37 -9.65
CA VAL A 73 1.30 -1.32 -9.22
C VAL A 73 0.70 0.04 -9.51
N ARG A 74 -0.55 0.06 -9.98
CA ARG A 74 -1.32 1.26 -10.24
C ARG A 74 -2.18 1.59 -9.03
N LEU A 75 -2.02 2.81 -8.52
CA LEU A 75 -2.85 3.37 -7.46
C LEU A 75 -3.75 4.48 -8.04
N PRO A 76 -5.02 4.56 -7.64
CA PRO A 76 -5.91 5.64 -8.05
C PRO A 76 -5.37 7.01 -7.62
N ALA A 77 -5.53 8.04 -8.44
CA ALA A 77 -5.02 9.39 -8.17
C ALA A 77 -5.45 9.96 -6.80
N ARG A 78 -6.66 9.62 -6.33
CA ARG A 78 -7.18 10.02 -5.00
C ARG A 78 -6.38 9.47 -3.82
N MET A 79 -5.64 8.36 -4.00
CA MET A 79 -4.75 7.82 -2.97
C MET A 79 -3.56 8.72 -2.69
N ALA A 80 -3.17 9.60 -3.62
CA ALA A 80 -1.98 10.43 -3.46
C ALA A 80 -2.02 11.27 -2.17
N HIS A 81 -3.15 11.93 -1.89
CA HIS A 81 -3.30 12.72 -0.67
C HIS A 81 -3.28 11.84 0.58
N ARG A 82 -3.93 10.66 0.55
CA ARG A 82 -3.96 9.73 1.67
C ARG A 82 -2.60 9.14 2.01
N ILE A 83 -1.79 8.85 0.99
CA ILE A 83 -0.41 8.38 1.17
C ILE A 83 0.41 9.46 1.86
N LEU A 84 0.31 10.72 1.42
CA LEU A 84 1.02 11.84 2.05
C LEU A 84 0.60 12.06 3.51
N GLU A 85 -0.70 12.04 3.79
CA GLU A 85 -1.22 12.13 5.17
C GLU A 85 -0.67 10.99 6.05
N ALA A 86 -0.71 9.76 5.53
CA ALA A 86 -0.26 8.59 6.26
C ALA A 86 1.25 8.65 6.54
N LEU A 87 2.07 9.07 5.56
CA LEU A 87 3.52 9.23 5.72
C LEU A 87 3.88 10.32 6.73
N HIS A 88 3.16 11.45 6.75
CA HIS A 88 3.40 12.50 7.75
C HIS A 88 3.01 12.09 9.17
N GLY A 89 2.06 11.15 9.33
CA GLY A 89 1.62 10.63 10.62
C GLY A 89 2.48 9.50 11.17
N ILE A 90 3.58 9.13 10.51
CA ILE A 90 4.55 8.17 11.04
C ILE A 90 5.45 8.93 12.02
N ASP A 91 4.94 9.13 13.23
CA ASP A 91 5.71 9.65 14.36
C ASP A 91 6.66 8.53 14.83
N ASP A 92 7.97 8.77 14.63
CA ASP A 92 9.13 7.85 14.69
C ASP A 92 9.34 6.94 13.47
N PRO A 93 10.47 7.06 12.74
CA PRO A 93 10.87 6.03 11.78
C PRO A 93 11.13 4.73 12.54
N PRO A 94 10.64 3.57 12.07
CA PRO A 94 10.98 2.28 12.66
C PRO A 94 12.49 2.04 12.48
N VAL A 95 13.23 2.38 13.54
CA VAL A 95 14.64 2.11 13.83
C VAL A 95 15.68 2.55 12.77
N ARG A 96 16.80 3.04 13.30
CA ARG A 96 17.96 3.63 12.64
C ARG A 96 18.97 2.61 12.15
#